data_AF-A0ABC8BWA8-F1
#
_entry.id   AF-A0ABC8BWA8-F1
#
_cell.length_a   1.000
_cell.length_b   1.000
_cell.length_c   1.000
_cell.angle_alpha   90.00
_cell.angle_beta   90.00
_cell.angle_gamma   90.00
#
_symmetry.space_group_name_H-M   'P 1'
#
loop_
_entity.id
_entity.type
_entity.pdbx_description
1 polymer ?
#
loop_
_entity_poly.entity_id
_entity_poly.type
_entity_poly.pdbx_seq_one_letter_code
_entity_poly.pdbx_strand_id
1 'polypeptide(L)'
;MLCTRCRIRTAVTDDGLCALCSGTRPLLPGRPVVPVIGPGGWGVGTWPRSPVGLSRAVVALLGTVIATDLAALASGLHLRGLWTGYADDGDPAVLGSRGQGAEVLYVVVGGAQLAAFLATAVVFVIWFHRTRRNAEVFDLSAHTMGPGWAVGGWFVPVANFWFPYRVAAGSWRASSPVDPEGVRLPVSRAPLNLWWAAWAVSLILDRVAARMWDRAEEPGEIVDSLALVMAADALDIVAAVLAVLFVRALTRMQVARAGLHAQRPAAAV
;
A
#
# COMPACT_ATOMS: atom_id res chain seq x y z
N MET A 1 -48.84 20.25 14.44
CA MET A 1 -49.64 19.14 13.85
C MET A 1 -48.85 17.84 13.95
N LEU A 2 -49.52 16.69 14.01
CA LEU A 2 -48.85 15.38 14.01
C LEU A 2 -48.36 15.01 12.60
N CYS A 3 -47.29 14.24 12.53
CA CYS A 3 -46.71 13.75 11.29
C CYS A 3 -47.76 13.01 10.45
N THR A 4 -47.91 13.42 9.19
CA THR A 4 -48.89 12.84 8.25
C THR A 4 -48.64 11.36 7.98
N ARG A 5 -47.37 10.91 8.08
CA ARG A 5 -46.97 9.52 7.81
C ARG A 5 -47.12 8.59 9.01
N CYS A 6 -46.47 8.93 10.13
CA CYS A 6 -46.46 8.04 11.29
C CYS A 6 -47.52 8.36 12.34
N ARG A 7 -48.16 9.54 12.29
CA ARG A 7 -49.20 10.00 13.25
C ARG A 7 -48.80 10.00 14.74
N ILE A 8 -47.56 9.67 15.07
CA ILE A 8 -47.07 9.52 16.46
C ILE A 8 -46.26 10.73 16.92
N ARG A 9 -45.45 11.33 16.02
CA ARG A 9 -44.52 12.41 16.35
C ARG A 9 -44.99 13.74 15.76
N THR A 10 -44.59 14.86 16.35
CA THR A 10 -44.86 16.20 15.82
C THR A 10 -44.19 16.41 14.46
N ALA A 11 -44.91 17.03 13.54
CA ALA A 11 -44.36 17.46 12.26
C ALA A 11 -43.40 18.64 12.46
N VAL A 12 -42.26 18.60 11.78
CA VAL A 12 -41.20 19.62 11.83
C VAL A 12 -40.78 20.11 10.44
N THR A 13 -41.29 19.50 9.37
CA THR A 13 -41.10 19.98 7.99
C THR A 13 -42.37 20.64 7.49
N ASP A 14 -42.24 21.54 6.51
CA ASP A 14 -43.39 22.22 5.87
C ASP A 14 -44.39 21.24 5.23
N ASP A 15 -43.91 20.07 4.79
CA ASP A 15 -44.74 18.98 4.23
C ASP A 15 -45.49 18.14 5.30
N GLY A 16 -45.45 18.54 6.57
CA GLY A 16 -46.14 17.83 7.66
C GLY A 16 -45.49 16.50 8.10
N LEU A 17 -44.20 16.28 7.88
CA LEU A 17 -43.47 15.09 8.31
C LEU A 17 -42.63 15.33 9.58
N CYS A 18 -42.37 14.27 10.35
CA CYS A 18 -41.39 14.28 11.43
C CYS A 18 -39.97 13.95 10.90
N ALA A 19 -38.94 14.34 11.66
CA ALA A 19 -37.53 14.17 11.29
C ALA A 19 -37.13 12.74 10.88
N LEU A 20 -37.77 11.72 11.47
CA LEU A 20 -37.49 10.31 11.15
C LEU A 20 -38.14 9.89 9.82
N CYS A 21 -39.38 10.35 9.58
CA CYS A 21 -40.13 10.03 8.36
C CYS A 21 -39.64 10.80 7.13
N SER A 22 -39.02 11.96 7.32
CA SER A 22 -38.36 12.72 6.26
C SER A 22 -37.05 12.06 5.81
N GLY A 23 -36.31 11.43 6.73
CA GLY A 23 -35.06 10.72 6.43
C GLY A 23 -35.23 9.39 5.68
N THR A 24 -36.45 8.84 5.64
CA THR A 24 -36.79 7.61 4.92
C THR A 24 -37.50 7.87 3.58
N ARG A 25 -37.41 9.09 3.04
CA ARG A 25 -37.87 9.38 1.69
C ARG A 25 -36.99 8.62 0.68
N PRO A 26 -37.57 7.87 -0.26
CA PRO A 26 -36.85 7.46 -1.47
C PRO A 26 -36.28 8.72 -2.14
N LEU A 27 -35.03 8.67 -2.60
CA LEU A 27 -34.41 9.78 -3.30
C LEU A 27 -35.25 10.08 -4.56
N LEU A 28 -35.83 11.28 -4.60
CA LEU A 28 -36.51 11.76 -5.80
C LEU A 28 -35.50 11.80 -6.96
N PRO A 29 -35.89 11.37 -8.18
CA PRO A 29 -35.05 11.55 -9.34
C PRO A 29 -34.74 13.04 -9.52
N GLY A 30 -33.45 13.39 -9.59
CA GLY A 30 -32.98 14.77 -9.78
C GLY A 30 -32.50 15.51 -8.54
N ARG A 31 -32.59 14.95 -7.32
CA ARG A 31 -31.87 15.54 -6.16
C ARG A 31 -30.39 15.14 -6.19
N PRO A 32 -29.45 16.09 -6.07
CA PRO A 32 -28.03 15.77 -5.96
C PRO A 32 -27.82 14.90 -4.71
N VAL A 33 -27.16 13.76 -4.90
CA VAL A 33 -26.72 12.90 -3.78
C VAL A 33 -25.78 13.74 -2.94
N VAL A 34 -26.21 14.12 -1.73
CA VAL A 34 -25.34 14.79 -0.78
C VAL A 34 -24.21 13.80 -0.46
N PRO A 35 -22.94 14.16 -0.67
CA PRO A 35 -21.84 13.25 -0.40
C PRO A 35 -21.95 12.77 1.05
N VAL A 36 -21.94 11.45 1.26
CA VAL A 36 -21.95 10.88 2.59
C VAL A 36 -20.68 11.35 3.30
N ILE A 37 -20.86 12.26 4.25
CA ILE A 37 -19.78 12.72 5.12
C ILE A 37 -19.58 11.61 6.15
N GLY A 38 -18.51 10.83 5.97
CA GLY A 38 -18.08 9.87 6.99
C GLY A 38 -17.73 10.58 8.31
N PRO A 39 -17.70 9.85 9.45
CA PRO A 39 -17.27 10.43 10.71
C PRO A 39 -15.88 11.07 10.54
N GLY A 40 -15.80 12.38 10.83
CA GLY A 40 -14.60 13.20 10.62
C GLY A 40 -14.67 14.24 9.49
N GLY A 41 -15.80 14.42 8.80
CA GLY A 41 -15.94 15.53 7.83
C GLY A 41 -15.35 15.28 6.43
N TRP A 42 -14.78 14.09 6.19
CA TRP A 42 -14.05 13.77 4.96
C TRP A 42 -14.97 13.29 3.83
N GLY A 43 -15.84 14.17 3.31
CA GLY A 43 -16.70 13.88 2.16
C GLY A 43 -15.91 13.46 0.92
N VAL A 44 -16.49 12.58 0.08
CA VAL A 44 -15.89 12.20 -1.22
C VAL A 44 -15.77 13.45 -2.09
N GLY A 45 -14.58 13.67 -2.66
CA GLY A 45 -14.38 14.78 -3.59
C GLY A 45 -15.19 14.54 -4.86
N THR A 46 -15.65 15.60 -5.52
CA THR A 46 -16.34 15.52 -6.82
C THR A 46 -15.38 15.21 -7.97
N TRP A 47 -14.07 15.35 -7.75
CA TRP A 47 -13.05 15.18 -8.79
C TRP A 47 -11.84 14.38 -8.29
N PRO A 48 -11.31 13.42 -9.09
CA PRO A 48 -10.10 12.70 -8.73
C PRO A 48 -8.88 13.62 -8.75
N ARG A 49 -7.99 13.45 -7.77
CA ARG A 49 -6.72 14.20 -7.71
C ARG A 49 -5.63 13.43 -8.43
N SER A 50 -4.79 14.10 -9.23
CA SER A 50 -3.71 13.42 -9.97
C SER A 50 -2.80 12.58 -9.05
N PRO A 51 -2.69 11.26 -9.27
CA PRO A 51 -1.78 10.38 -8.51
C PRO A 51 -0.38 10.31 -9.13
N VAL A 52 -0.14 10.94 -10.28
CA VAL A 52 1.07 10.72 -11.12
C VAL A 52 2.36 11.14 -10.43
N GLY A 53 2.40 12.33 -9.82
CA GLY A 53 3.60 12.82 -9.13
C GLY A 53 4.03 11.91 -7.99
N LEU A 54 3.06 11.49 -7.16
CA LEU A 54 3.31 10.54 -6.07
C LEU A 54 3.71 9.16 -6.60
N SER A 55 3.08 8.67 -7.66
CA SER A 55 3.47 7.39 -8.29
C SER A 55 4.92 7.41 -8.78
N ARG A 56 5.36 8.51 -9.40
CA ARG A 56 6.76 8.67 -9.83
C ARG A 56 7.72 8.69 -8.63
N ALA A 57 7.36 9.39 -7.56
CA ALA A 57 8.14 9.41 -6.32
C ALA A 57 8.25 8.01 -5.68
N VAL A 58 7.12 7.29 -5.56
CA VAL A 58 7.10 5.90 -5.06
C VAL A 58 7.96 4.99 -5.92
N VAL A 59 7.87 5.08 -7.25
CA VAL A 59 8.67 4.24 -8.15
C VAL A 59 10.16 4.57 -8.05
N ALA A 60 10.53 5.85 -7.91
CA ALA A 60 11.93 6.24 -7.71
C ALA A 60 12.48 5.71 -6.37
N LEU A 61 11.69 5.85 -5.29
CA LEU A 61 12.06 5.36 -3.96
C LEU A 61 12.16 3.82 -3.91
N LEU A 62 11.24 3.10 -4.56
CA LEU A 62 11.36 1.65 -4.73
C LEU A 62 12.61 1.27 -5.54
N GLY A 63 13.01 2.08 -6.52
CA GLY A 63 14.28 1.92 -7.22
C GLY A 63 15.49 2.10 -6.29
N THR A 64 15.43 3.07 -5.36
CA THR A 64 16.45 3.24 -4.32
C THR A 64 16.50 2.04 -3.37
N VAL A 65 15.34 1.51 -2.96
CA VAL A 65 15.25 0.28 -2.13
C VAL A 65 15.94 -0.89 -2.84
N ILE A 66 15.59 -1.15 -4.11
CA ILE A 66 16.25 -2.20 -4.90
C ILE A 66 17.78 -2.00 -4.93
N ALA A 67 18.24 -0.76 -5.12
CA ALA A 67 19.68 -0.47 -5.16
C ALA A 67 20.36 -0.71 -3.80
N THR A 68 19.71 -0.36 -2.68
CA THR A 68 20.24 -0.62 -1.34
C THR A 68 20.24 -2.11 -1.00
N ASP A 69 19.19 -2.85 -1.38
CA ASP A 69 19.11 -4.30 -1.15
C ASP A 69 20.17 -5.05 -1.95
N LEU A 70 20.45 -4.62 -3.20
CA LEU A 70 21.56 -5.15 -3.99
C LEU A 70 22.93 -4.88 -3.35
N ALA A 71 23.10 -3.69 -2.77
CA ALA A 71 24.32 -3.35 -2.03
C ALA A 71 24.45 -4.17 -0.73
N ALA A 72 23.34 -4.45 -0.04
CA ALA A 72 23.29 -5.28 1.15
C ALA A 72 23.67 -6.73 0.82
N LEU A 73 23.10 -7.30 -0.24
CA LEU A 73 23.47 -8.61 -0.77
C LEU A 73 24.96 -8.70 -1.10
N ALA A 74 25.50 -7.72 -1.82
CA ALA A 74 26.92 -7.70 -2.17
C ALA A 74 27.83 -7.60 -0.93
N SER A 75 27.45 -6.75 0.02
CA SER A 75 28.19 -6.58 1.28
C SER A 75 28.13 -7.84 2.15
N GLY A 76 26.97 -8.50 2.23
CA GLY A 76 26.76 -9.75 2.95
C GLY A 76 27.53 -10.91 2.33
N LEU A 77 27.56 -11.03 1.00
CA LEU A 77 28.39 -12.01 0.28
C LEU A 77 29.88 -11.79 0.54
N HIS A 78 30.32 -10.53 0.55
CA HIS A 78 31.72 -10.19 0.86
C HIS A 78 32.08 -10.56 2.29
N LEU A 79 31.24 -10.19 3.26
CA LEU A 79 31.43 -10.52 4.67
C LEU A 79 31.45 -12.03 4.91
N ARG A 80 30.50 -12.76 4.30
CA ARG A 80 30.45 -14.23 4.37
C ARG A 80 31.75 -14.87 3.84
N GLY A 81 32.26 -14.38 2.71
CA GLY A 81 33.51 -14.89 2.13
C GLY A 81 34.73 -14.70 3.03
N LEU A 82 34.79 -13.58 3.76
CA LEU A 82 35.85 -13.33 4.75
C LEU A 82 35.75 -14.31 5.92
N TRP A 83 34.56 -14.49 6.49
CA TRP A 83 34.35 -15.41 7.62
C TRP A 83 34.59 -16.88 7.26
N THR A 84 34.23 -17.31 6.05
CA THR A 84 34.55 -18.68 5.59
C THR A 84 36.06 -18.88 5.44
N GLY A 85 36.78 -17.90 4.90
CA GLY A 85 38.25 -17.97 4.81
C GLY A 85 38.94 -18.00 6.17
N TYR A 86 38.43 -17.28 7.16
CA TYR A 86 38.93 -17.38 8.54
C TYR A 86 38.70 -18.77 9.14
N ALA A 87 37.53 -19.35 8.93
CA ALA A 87 37.18 -20.67 9.46
C ALA A 87 38.04 -21.79 8.85
N ASP A 88 38.35 -21.71 7.56
CA ASP A 88 39.12 -22.73 6.85
C ASP A 88 40.64 -22.56 7.01
N ASP A 89 41.15 -21.33 6.91
CA ASP A 89 42.60 -21.04 6.84
C ASP A 89 43.17 -20.36 8.09
N GLY A 90 42.32 -19.99 9.05
CA GLY A 90 42.74 -19.27 10.27
C GLY A 90 43.32 -17.88 10.02
N ASP A 91 42.99 -17.25 8.88
CA ASP A 91 43.62 -16.00 8.41
C ASP A 91 43.30 -14.80 9.33
N PRO A 92 44.25 -14.30 10.15
CA PRO A 92 43.99 -13.19 11.08
C PRO A 92 43.67 -11.87 10.37
N ALA A 93 43.78 -11.77 9.04
CA ALA A 93 43.39 -10.59 8.28
C ALA A 93 41.91 -10.20 8.45
N VAL A 94 41.04 -11.17 8.81
CA VAL A 94 39.63 -10.91 9.17
C VAL A 94 39.50 -10.14 10.49
N LEU A 95 40.42 -10.34 11.44
CA LEU A 95 40.48 -9.59 12.70
C LEU A 95 41.15 -8.20 12.53
N GLY A 96 41.68 -7.90 11.35
CA GLY A 96 42.38 -6.65 11.02
C GLY A 96 41.47 -5.58 10.40
N SER A 97 42.08 -4.57 9.76
CA SER A 97 41.38 -3.44 9.14
C SER A 97 40.42 -3.84 8.01
N ARG A 98 40.64 -5.00 7.37
CA ARG A 98 39.76 -5.52 6.32
C ARG A 98 38.40 -5.96 6.87
N GLY A 99 38.38 -6.72 7.98
CA GLY A 99 37.12 -7.12 8.62
C GLY A 99 36.36 -5.93 9.18
N GLN A 100 37.05 -5.04 9.90
CA GLN A 100 36.43 -3.81 10.42
C GLN A 100 35.83 -2.94 9.31
N GLY A 101 36.52 -2.81 8.17
CA GLY A 101 36.00 -2.08 7.01
C GLY A 101 34.74 -2.71 6.42
N ALA A 102 34.70 -4.04 6.31
CA ALA A 102 33.54 -4.77 5.82
C ALA A 102 32.34 -4.69 6.78
N GLU A 103 32.57 -4.76 8.09
CA GLU A 103 31.54 -4.58 9.11
C GLU A 103 30.95 -3.17 9.08
N VAL A 104 31.80 -2.12 9.02
CA VAL A 104 31.35 -0.73 8.90
C VAL A 104 30.53 -0.53 7.63
N LEU A 105 30.98 -1.07 6.50
CA LEU A 105 30.23 -1.01 5.24
C LEU A 105 28.86 -1.67 5.39
N TYR A 106 28.80 -2.86 5.97
CA TYR A 106 27.56 -3.60 6.19
C TYR A 106 26.56 -2.80 7.04
N VAL A 107 27.02 -2.20 8.15
CA VAL A 107 26.19 -1.34 9.02
C VAL A 107 25.69 -0.10 8.28
N VAL A 108 26.56 0.58 7.52
CA VAL A 108 26.19 1.77 6.74
C VAL A 108 25.15 1.44 5.68
N VAL A 109 25.33 0.32 4.97
CA VAL A 109 24.38 -0.16 3.95
C VAL A 109 23.03 -0.50 4.58
N GLY A 110 23.01 -1.21 5.71
CA GLY A 110 21.77 -1.50 6.44
C GLY A 110 21.04 -0.24 6.91
N GLY A 111 21.79 0.78 7.38
CA GLY A 111 21.23 2.08 7.73
C GLY A 111 20.60 2.81 6.52
N ALA A 112 21.26 2.75 5.36
CA ALA A 112 20.73 3.31 4.12
C ALA A 112 19.47 2.58 3.63
N GLN A 113 19.45 1.25 3.73
CA GLN A 113 18.29 0.41 3.41
C GLN A 113 17.09 0.76 4.28
N LEU A 114 17.28 0.89 5.61
CA LEU A 114 16.22 1.31 6.53
C LEU A 114 15.69 2.70 6.20
N ALA A 115 16.57 3.67 5.91
CA ALA A 115 16.16 5.02 5.54
C ALA A 115 15.35 5.04 4.23
N ALA A 116 15.79 4.29 3.22
CA ALA A 116 15.10 4.14 1.94
C ALA A 116 13.73 3.49 2.12
N PHE A 117 13.63 2.45 2.96
CA PHE A 117 12.38 1.77 3.29
C PHE A 117 11.39 2.72 3.97
N LEU A 118 11.82 3.47 4.99
CA LEU A 118 10.94 4.41 5.71
C LEU A 118 10.42 5.53 4.81
N ALA A 119 11.31 6.11 4.00
CA ALA A 119 10.92 7.12 3.01
C ALA A 119 9.90 6.55 2.01
N THR A 120 10.16 5.34 1.51
CA THR A 120 9.25 4.62 0.60
C THR A 120 7.90 4.38 1.26
N ALA A 121 7.87 3.87 2.49
CA ALA A 121 6.64 3.56 3.22
C ALA A 121 5.75 4.79 3.39
N VAL A 122 6.31 5.93 3.79
CA VAL A 122 5.55 7.19 3.95
C VAL A 122 4.94 7.62 2.62
N VAL A 123 5.74 7.72 1.57
CA VAL A 123 5.25 8.20 0.27
C VAL A 123 4.29 7.19 -0.37
N PHE A 124 4.52 5.89 -0.19
CA PHE A 124 3.65 4.82 -0.63
C PHE A 124 2.28 4.92 0.06
N VAL A 125 2.23 5.09 1.38
CA VAL A 125 0.96 5.23 2.12
C VAL A 125 0.19 6.48 1.67
N ILE A 126 0.88 7.60 1.44
CA ILE A 126 0.25 8.83 0.90
C ILE A 126 -0.33 8.58 -0.49
N TRP A 127 0.44 7.94 -1.39
CA TRP A 127 -0.02 7.55 -2.72
C TRP A 127 -1.22 6.59 -2.65
N PHE A 128 -1.14 5.60 -1.77
CA PHE A 128 -2.14 4.55 -1.58
C PHE A 128 -3.47 5.10 -1.05
N HIS A 129 -3.40 5.99 -0.06
CA HIS A 129 -4.57 6.71 0.42
C HIS A 129 -5.19 7.57 -0.69
N ARG A 130 -4.37 8.26 -1.49
CA ARG A 130 -4.86 9.10 -2.60
C ARG A 130 -5.56 8.28 -3.68
N THR A 131 -4.97 7.17 -4.11
CA THR A 131 -5.57 6.31 -5.15
C THR A 131 -6.87 5.67 -4.65
N ARG A 132 -6.94 5.32 -3.37
CA ARG A 132 -8.17 4.87 -2.70
C ARG A 132 -9.26 5.96 -2.73
N ARG A 133 -8.92 7.22 -2.46
CA ARG A 133 -9.88 8.33 -2.52
C ARG A 133 -10.36 8.61 -3.94
N ASN A 134 -9.48 8.57 -4.92
CA ASN A 134 -9.86 8.69 -6.32
C ASN A 134 -10.79 7.54 -6.76
N ALA A 135 -10.57 6.33 -6.26
CA ALA A 135 -11.42 5.19 -6.55
C ALA A 135 -12.87 5.39 -6.08
N GLU A 136 -13.11 6.08 -4.96
CA GLU A 136 -14.47 6.43 -4.52
C GLU A 136 -15.17 7.40 -5.45
N VAL A 137 -14.42 8.25 -6.19
CA VAL A 137 -15.00 9.13 -7.21
C VAL A 137 -15.49 8.33 -8.42
N PHE A 138 -14.82 7.23 -8.72
CA PHE A 138 -15.20 6.35 -9.84
C PHE A 138 -16.31 5.37 -9.47
N ASP A 139 -16.32 4.88 -8.24
CA ASP A 139 -17.30 3.93 -7.72
C ASP A 139 -17.39 4.02 -6.19
N LEU A 140 -18.47 4.63 -5.68
CA LEU A 140 -18.72 4.78 -4.24
C LEU A 140 -18.90 3.43 -3.52
N SER A 141 -19.25 2.37 -4.24
CA SER A 141 -19.47 1.03 -3.68
C SER A 141 -18.19 0.19 -3.60
N ALA A 142 -17.07 0.69 -4.15
CA ALA A 142 -15.82 -0.05 -4.23
C ALA A 142 -15.20 -0.36 -2.86
N HIS A 143 -15.50 0.46 -1.84
CA HIS A 143 -14.95 0.35 -0.50
C HIS A 143 -16.07 0.35 0.55
N THR A 144 -16.13 -0.72 1.34
CA THR A 144 -17.06 -0.80 2.48
C THR A 144 -16.48 -0.21 3.77
N MET A 145 -15.17 0.03 3.79
CA MET A 145 -14.44 0.55 4.94
C MET A 145 -14.09 2.02 4.73
N GLY A 146 -14.10 2.80 5.82
CA GLY A 146 -13.78 4.23 5.78
C GLY A 146 -12.34 4.53 5.31
N PRO A 147 -12.08 5.77 4.84
CA PRO A 147 -10.79 6.21 4.30
C PRO A 147 -9.59 6.02 5.22
N GLY A 148 -9.79 6.13 6.53
CA GLY A 148 -8.72 5.98 7.52
C GLY A 148 -8.03 4.63 7.47
N TRP A 149 -8.73 3.56 7.05
CA TRP A 149 -8.15 2.22 6.94
C TRP A 149 -7.13 2.07 5.83
N ALA A 150 -7.09 3.00 4.86
CA ALA A 150 -6.01 3.04 3.87
C ALA A 150 -4.65 3.44 4.49
N VAL A 151 -4.67 4.05 5.68
CA VAL A 151 -3.46 4.43 6.45
C VAL A 151 -3.34 3.52 7.67
N GLY A 152 -4.36 3.49 8.54
CA GLY A 152 -4.33 2.72 9.79
C GLY A 152 -4.21 1.21 9.59
N GLY A 153 -4.62 0.68 8.43
CA GLY A 153 -4.46 -0.73 8.10
C GLY A 153 -3.00 -1.19 8.14
N TRP A 154 -2.05 -0.30 7.84
CA TRP A 154 -0.61 -0.63 7.81
C TRP A 154 0.04 -0.77 9.19
N PHE A 155 -0.55 -0.15 10.21
CA PHE A 155 0.05 -0.04 11.54
C PHE A 155 -0.54 -1.01 12.56
N VAL A 156 -1.64 -1.69 12.22
CA VAL A 156 -2.31 -2.65 13.11
C VAL A 156 -1.84 -4.06 12.75
N PRO A 157 -1.08 -4.78 13.60
CA PRO A 157 -0.36 -5.99 13.22
C PRO A 157 -1.18 -7.08 12.52
N VAL A 158 -2.41 -7.34 12.97
CA VAL A 158 -3.30 -8.34 12.35
C VAL A 158 -4.01 -7.76 11.13
N ALA A 159 -4.42 -6.50 11.19
CA ALA A 159 -5.11 -5.85 10.08
C ALA A 159 -4.18 -5.62 8.88
N ASN A 160 -2.88 -5.47 9.12
CA ASN A 160 -1.84 -5.23 8.12
C ASN A 160 -1.77 -6.33 7.06
N PHE A 161 -2.17 -7.57 7.40
CA PHE A 161 -2.22 -8.68 6.44
C PHE A 161 -3.47 -8.71 5.56
N TRP A 162 -4.53 -7.98 5.91
CA TRP A 162 -5.83 -8.11 5.23
C TRP A 162 -6.38 -6.79 4.70
N PHE A 163 -6.29 -5.73 5.50
CA PHE A 163 -6.94 -4.47 5.19
C PHE A 163 -6.29 -3.71 4.05
N PRO A 164 -4.94 -3.61 3.96
CA PRO A 164 -4.34 -2.96 2.80
C PRO A 164 -4.64 -3.74 1.50
N TYR A 165 -4.65 -5.08 1.52
CA TYR A 165 -5.10 -5.86 0.36
C TYR A 165 -6.55 -5.53 -0.05
N ARG A 166 -7.48 -5.48 0.92
CA ARG A 166 -8.88 -5.13 0.63
C ARG A 166 -9.02 -3.74 0.02
N VAL A 167 -8.27 -2.77 0.55
CA VAL A 167 -8.24 -1.41 0.02
C VAL A 167 -7.68 -1.40 -1.40
N ALA A 168 -6.56 -2.08 -1.63
CA ALA A 168 -5.91 -2.19 -2.93
C ALA A 168 -6.82 -2.86 -3.97
N ALA A 169 -7.48 -3.96 -3.60
CA ALA A 169 -8.42 -4.68 -4.45
C ALA A 169 -9.67 -3.84 -4.79
N GLY A 170 -10.20 -3.07 -3.82
CA GLY A 170 -11.27 -2.10 -4.06
C GLY A 170 -10.85 -1.01 -5.03
N SER A 171 -9.67 -0.40 -4.79
CA SER A 171 -9.09 0.61 -5.66
C SER A 171 -8.84 0.09 -7.08
N TRP A 172 -8.35 -1.14 -7.20
CA TRP A 172 -8.12 -1.82 -8.47
C TRP A 172 -9.43 -2.00 -9.24
N ARG A 173 -10.46 -2.55 -8.58
CA ARG A 173 -11.78 -2.80 -9.18
C ARG A 173 -12.48 -1.50 -9.64
N ALA A 174 -12.40 -0.45 -8.82
CA ALA A 174 -12.98 0.86 -9.17
C ALA A 174 -12.27 1.52 -10.36
N SER A 175 -10.96 1.28 -10.46
CA SER A 175 -10.12 1.87 -11.51
C SER A 175 -10.11 1.05 -12.80
N SER A 176 -10.67 -0.17 -12.80
CA SER A 176 -10.79 -1.01 -14.01
C SER A 176 -11.42 -0.24 -15.16
N PRO A 177 -10.90 -0.37 -16.39
CA PRO A 177 -11.52 0.16 -17.59
C PRO A 177 -12.97 -0.30 -17.69
N VAL A 178 -13.79 0.54 -18.29
CA VAL A 178 -15.17 0.20 -18.66
C VAL A 178 -15.33 0.37 -20.16
N ASP A 179 -16.23 -0.39 -20.76
CA ASP A 179 -16.67 -0.20 -22.14
C ASP A 179 -17.61 1.04 -22.27
N PRO A 180 -17.98 1.44 -23.50
CA PRO A 180 -18.92 2.55 -23.72
C PRO A 180 -20.27 2.39 -23.00
N GLU A 181 -20.72 1.15 -22.80
CA GLU A 181 -21.95 0.78 -22.11
C GLU A 181 -21.82 0.88 -20.57
N GLY A 182 -20.61 1.10 -20.06
CA GLY A 182 -20.31 1.27 -18.64
C GLY A 182 -20.04 -0.04 -17.89
N VAL A 183 -19.95 -1.17 -18.57
CA VAL A 183 -19.59 -2.48 -18.02
C VAL A 183 -18.08 -2.56 -17.82
N ARG A 184 -17.66 -3.08 -16.67
CA ARG A 184 -16.23 -3.22 -16.33
C ARG A 184 -15.58 -4.31 -17.15
N LEU A 185 -14.46 -3.96 -17.79
CA LEU A 185 -13.62 -4.90 -18.51
C LEU A 185 -12.76 -5.72 -17.53
N PRO A 186 -12.56 -7.02 -17.78
CA PRO A 186 -11.69 -7.84 -16.96
C PRO A 186 -10.24 -7.38 -17.11
N VAL A 187 -9.61 -7.06 -15.98
CA VAL A 187 -8.18 -6.75 -15.91
C VAL A 187 -7.51 -7.77 -14.99
N SER A 188 -6.41 -8.35 -15.45
CA SER A 188 -5.63 -9.29 -14.66
C SER A 188 -5.26 -8.68 -13.30
N ARG A 189 -5.58 -9.39 -12.21
CA ARG A 189 -5.18 -9.00 -10.84
C ARG A 189 -3.78 -9.48 -10.48
N ALA A 190 -3.02 -10.04 -11.43
CA ALA A 190 -1.70 -10.59 -11.16
C ALA A 190 -0.74 -9.57 -10.52
N PRO A 191 -0.62 -8.31 -10.99
CA PRO A 191 0.29 -7.35 -10.36
C PRO A 191 -0.05 -7.07 -8.89
N LEU A 192 -1.34 -6.99 -8.56
CA LEU A 192 -1.83 -6.82 -7.19
C LEU A 192 -1.53 -8.06 -6.33
N ASN A 193 -1.91 -9.24 -6.81
CA ASN A 193 -1.84 -10.46 -6.02
C ASN A 193 -0.40 -10.92 -5.81
N LEU A 194 0.45 -10.82 -6.84
CA LEU A 194 1.86 -11.19 -6.76
C LEU A 194 2.62 -10.25 -5.83
N TRP A 195 2.41 -8.93 -5.96
CA TRP A 195 3.01 -7.96 -5.05
C TRP A 195 2.59 -8.23 -3.60
N TRP A 196 1.30 -8.43 -3.35
CA TRP A 196 0.80 -8.66 -2.00
C TRP A 196 1.34 -9.97 -1.40
N ALA A 197 1.37 -11.04 -2.20
CA ALA A 197 1.94 -12.32 -1.77
C ALA A 197 3.42 -12.18 -1.43
N ALA A 198 4.21 -11.54 -2.30
CA ALA A 198 5.64 -11.31 -2.06
C ALA A 198 5.88 -10.50 -0.79
N TRP A 199 5.14 -9.41 -0.59
CA TRP A 199 5.25 -8.57 0.61
C TRP A 199 4.81 -9.31 1.89
N ALA A 200 3.77 -10.14 1.82
CA ALA A 200 3.35 -10.93 2.97
C ALA A 200 4.40 -12.00 3.35
N VAL A 201 5.04 -12.61 2.35
CA VAL A 201 6.14 -13.56 2.58
C VAL A 201 7.36 -12.83 3.14
N SER A 202 7.72 -11.65 2.65
CA SER A 202 8.87 -10.91 3.18
C SER A 202 8.67 -10.50 4.63
N LEU A 203 7.48 -10.00 5.00
CA LEU A 203 7.16 -9.76 6.41
C LEU A 203 7.30 -10.99 7.31
N ILE A 204 6.96 -12.18 6.81
CA ILE A 204 7.13 -13.42 7.59
C ILE A 204 8.61 -13.76 7.72
N LEU A 205 9.38 -13.66 6.62
CA LEU A 205 10.81 -13.92 6.64
C LEU A 205 11.55 -12.95 7.57
N ASP A 206 11.24 -11.66 7.55
CA ASP A 206 11.84 -10.66 8.45
C ASP A 206 11.64 -11.03 9.91
N ARG A 207 10.43 -11.49 10.26
CA ARG A 207 10.10 -11.91 11.64
C ARG A 207 10.79 -13.20 12.03
N VAL A 208 11.01 -14.11 11.09
CA VAL A 208 11.79 -15.34 11.31
C VAL A 208 13.26 -14.99 11.48
N ALA A 209 13.82 -14.16 10.59
CA ALA A 209 15.20 -13.71 10.63
C ALA A 209 15.53 -12.97 11.92
N ALA A 210 14.68 -12.02 12.35
CA ALA A 210 14.87 -11.31 13.61
C ALA A 210 14.89 -12.27 14.83
N ARG A 211 14.00 -13.27 14.87
CA ARG A 211 13.99 -14.26 15.96
C ARG A 211 15.18 -15.20 15.95
N MET A 212 15.71 -15.51 14.77
CA MET A 212 16.92 -16.35 14.66
C MET A 212 18.15 -15.57 15.08
N TRP A 213 18.25 -14.30 14.67
CA TRP A 213 19.29 -13.39 15.12
C TRP A 213 19.33 -13.25 16.63
N ASP A 214 18.17 -13.06 17.27
CA ASP A 214 18.07 -12.96 18.74
C ASP A 214 18.49 -14.23 19.50
N ARG A 215 18.61 -15.37 18.81
CA ARG A 215 18.96 -16.68 19.39
C ARG A 215 20.35 -17.17 19.02
N ALA A 216 21.05 -16.48 18.12
CA ALA A 216 22.36 -16.91 17.66
C ALA A 216 23.41 -16.65 18.75
N GLU A 217 24.01 -17.71 19.28
CA GLU A 217 25.10 -17.66 20.28
C GLU A 217 26.42 -18.23 19.71
N GLU A 218 26.37 -19.07 18.66
CA GLU A 218 27.55 -19.72 18.06
C GLU A 218 27.97 -19.16 16.68
N PRO A 219 29.29 -19.18 16.32
CA PRO A 219 29.78 -18.70 15.03
C PRO A 219 29.19 -19.39 13.79
N GLY A 220 28.78 -20.66 13.89
CA GLY A 220 28.09 -21.37 12.82
C GLY A 220 26.68 -20.80 12.55
N GLU A 221 26.00 -20.34 13.60
CA GLU A 221 24.68 -19.69 13.52
C GLU A 221 24.77 -18.29 12.89
N ILE A 222 25.94 -17.64 12.99
CA ILE A 222 26.24 -16.38 12.28
C ILE A 222 26.28 -16.60 10.76
N VAL A 223 26.84 -17.71 10.29
CA VAL A 223 26.89 -18.02 8.85
C VAL A 223 25.50 -18.38 8.29
N ASP A 224 24.73 -19.16 9.04
CA ASP A 224 23.36 -19.53 8.64
C ASP A 224 22.40 -18.33 8.66
N SER A 225 22.56 -17.42 9.63
CA SER A 225 21.79 -16.18 9.66
C SER A 225 22.14 -15.25 8.49
N LEU A 226 23.40 -15.16 8.06
CA LEU A 226 23.79 -14.43 6.86
C LEU A 226 23.12 -14.99 5.59
N ALA A 227 23.00 -16.31 5.46
CA ALA A 227 22.31 -16.93 4.33
C ALA A 227 20.81 -16.58 4.31
N LEU A 228 20.16 -16.55 5.47
CA LEU A 228 18.76 -16.15 5.61
C LEU A 228 18.54 -14.67 5.30
N VAL A 229 19.43 -13.79 5.77
CA VAL A 229 19.38 -12.34 5.47
C VAL A 229 19.50 -12.11 3.96
N MET A 230 20.42 -12.79 3.28
CA MET A 230 20.53 -12.68 1.82
C MET A 230 19.28 -13.21 1.10
N ALA A 231 18.65 -14.27 1.60
CA ALA A 231 17.39 -14.75 1.03
C ALA A 231 16.25 -13.73 1.22
N ALA A 232 16.22 -13.03 2.36
CA ALA A 232 15.27 -11.94 2.62
C ALA A 232 15.50 -10.76 1.68
N ASP A 233 16.74 -10.27 1.53
CA ASP A 233 17.07 -9.17 0.61
C ASP A 233 16.69 -9.51 -0.84
N ALA A 234 16.94 -10.75 -1.29
CA ALA A 234 16.55 -11.20 -2.62
C ALA A 234 15.02 -11.19 -2.81
N LEU A 235 14.25 -11.58 -1.78
CA LEU A 235 12.80 -11.53 -1.83
C LEU A 235 12.28 -10.09 -1.82
N ASP A 236 12.91 -9.20 -1.05
CA ASP A 236 12.54 -7.79 -0.98
C ASP A 236 12.75 -7.09 -2.32
N ILE A 237 13.82 -7.40 -3.06
CA ILE A 237 14.01 -6.95 -4.44
C ILE A 237 12.83 -7.39 -5.32
N VAL A 238 12.43 -8.66 -5.23
CA VAL A 238 11.29 -9.19 -6.00
C VAL A 238 9.99 -8.48 -5.61
N ALA A 239 9.75 -8.29 -4.31
CA ALA A 239 8.58 -7.58 -3.78
C ALA A 239 8.56 -6.12 -4.26
N ALA A 240 9.70 -5.44 -4.27
CA ALA A 240 9.84 -4.06 -4.74
C ALA A 240 9.58 -3.93 -6.25
N VAL A 241 10.09 -4.87 -7.07
CA VAL A 241 9.78 -4.92 -8.51
C VAL A 241 8.28 -5.11 -8.74
N LEU A 242 7.66 -6.05 -8.03
CA LEU A 242 6.22 -6.28 -8.12
C LEU A 242 5.41 -5.07 -7.64
N ALA A 243 5.88 -4.36 -6.60
CA ALA A 243 5.29 -3.12 -6.13
C ALA A 243 5.34 -2.03 -7.22
N VAL A 244 6.46 -1.89 -7.94
CA VAL A 244 6.59 -0.96 -9.08
C VAL A 244 5.55 -1.30 -10.16
N LEU A 245 5.38 -2.58 -10.49
CA LEU A 245 4.39 -3.01 -11.49
C LEU A 245 2.97 -2.69 -11.04
N PHE A 246 2.63 -2.96 -9.78
CA PHE A 246 1.34 -2.64 -9.19
C PHE A 246 1.07 -1.13 -9.20
N VAL A 247 2.01 -0.31 -8.72
CA VAL A 247 1.91 1.16 -8.66
C VAL A 247 1.69 1.73 -10.05
N ARG A 248 2.46 1.28 -11.04
CA ARG A 248 2.35 1.73 -12.43
C ARG A 248 1.02 1.28 -13.05
N ALA A 249 0.59 0.04 -12.83
CA ALA A 249 -0.66 -0.46 -13.38
C ALA A 249 -1.88 0.29 -12.81
N LEU A 250 -1.96 0.42 -11.48
CA LEU A 250 -3.07 1.13 -10.83
C LEU A 250 -3.09 2.61 -11.20
N THR A 251 -1.93 3.27 -11.26
CA THR A 251 -1.84 4.69 -11.65
C THR A 251 -2.29 4.91 -13.09
N ARG A 252 -1.89 4.05 -14.04
CA ARG A 252 -2.36 4.13 -15.44
C ARG A 252 -3.87 3.97 -15.54
N MET A 253 -4.43 3.02 -14.81
CA MET A 253 -5.87 2.78 -14.74
C MET A 253 -6.61 4.01 -14.20
N GLN A 254 -6.11 4.63 -13.12
CA GLN A 254 -6.70 5.85 -12.57
C GLN A 254 -6.66 7.04 -13.53
N VAL A 255 -5.56 7.22 -14.26
CA VAL A 255 -5.42 8.30 -15.25
C VAL A 255 -6.38 8.11 -16.41
N ALA A 256 -6.46 6.89 -16.96
CA ALA A 256 -7.41 6.56 -18.01
C ALA A 256 -8.86 6.79 -17.56
N ARG A 257 -9.20 6.39 -16.33
CA ARG A 257 -10.54 6.57 -15.78
C ARG A 257 -10.89 8.04 -15.54
N ALA A 258 -9.95 8.84 -15.06
CA ALA A 258 -10.12 10.28 -14.89
C ALA A 258 -10.34 11.00 -16.24
N GLY A 259 -9.64 10.58 -17.30
CA GLY A 259 -9.84 11.11 -18.65
C GLY A 259 -11.25 10.88 -19.18
N LEU A 260 -11.79 9.66 -19.00
CA LEU A 260 -13.18 9.33 -19.37
C LEU A 260 -14.20 10.12 -18.53
N HIS A 261 -13.91 10.35 -17.25
CA HIS A 261 -14.77 11.14 -16.37
C HIS A 261 -14.84 12.61 -16.81
N ALA A 262 -13.75 13.16 -17.35
CA ALA A 262 -13.70 14.51 -17.91
C ALA A 262 -14.46 14.69 -19.23
N GLN A 263 -14.60 13.61 -19.99
CA GLN A 263 -15.26 13.64 -21.30
C GLN A 263 -16.78 13.45 -21.21
N ARG A 264 -17.32 12.98 -20.07
CA ARG A 264 -18.77 12.96 -19.88
C ARG A 264 -19.24 14.41 -19.73
N PRO A 265 -20.00 14.96 -20.70
CA PRO A 265 -20.58 16.29 -20.51
C PRO A 265 -21.38 16.25 -19.21
N ALA A 266 -21.31 17.32 -18.42
CA ALA A 266 -22.23 17.52 -17.31
C ALA A 266 -23.63 17.36 -17.91
N ALA A 267 -24.28 16.22 -17.63
CA ALA A 267 -25.62 15.98 -18.10
C ALA A 267 -26.43 17.17 -17.59
N ALA A 268 -26.94 17.97 -18.53
CA ALA A 268 -27.73 19.16 -18.25
C ALA A 268 -28.82 18.74 -17.25
N VAL A 269 -28.74 19.32 -16.05
CA VAL A 269 -29.81 19.31 -15.05
C VAL A 269 -30.84 20.33 -15.48
#